data_AF-A0AAE9AGQ0-F1
#
_entry.id   AF-A0AAE9AGQ0-F1
#
_cell.length_a   1.000
_cell.length_b   1.000
_cell.length_c   1.000
_cell.angle_alpha   90.00
_cell.angle_beta   90.00
_cell.angle_gamma   90.00
#
_symmetry.space_group_name_H-M   'P 1'
#
loop_
_entity.id
_entity.type
_entity.pdbx_description
1 polymer ?
#
loop_
_entity_poly.entity_id
_entity_poly.type
_entity_poly.pdbx_seq_one_letter_code
_entity_poly.pdbx_strand_id
1 'polypeptide(L)'
;MSPIGAKFCLSTSKKYFLFAGRRINYIGEICLILISPHNGRHFYVEEKKLNDAFVYLGSFLRAKRTTRRVLYDFEPLDSPKKFQVEVKDDVAFLVNLEATLEDVDGVKLFHCKTLGYVFCKEDLLPGNHWITAHLMSQSVVTKNGKVIHFEGKRTAAPQKPPHQLMSKFDPDEKYADKVKIGWLNAPRGAGKEFKK
;
A
#
# COMPACT_ATOMS: atom_id res chain seq x y z
N MET A 1 -31.56 -18.73 -42.73
CA MET A 1 -31.70 -17.97 -41.47
C MET A 1 -30.50 -18.31 -40.60
N SER A 2 -29.56 -17.39 -40.47
CA SER A 2 -28.35 -17.57 -39.65
C SER A 2 -28.51 -16.77 -38.36
N PRO A 3 -28.11 -17.28 -37.18
CA PRO A 3 -28.23 -16.52 -35.96
C PRO A 3 -27.17 -15.41 -35.93
N ILE A 4 -27.64 -14.20 -35.65
CA ILE A 4 -26.81 -13.03 -35.38
C ILE A 4 -26.08 -13.31 -34.08
N GLY A 5 -24.80 -13.68 -34.18
CA GLY A 5 -23.90 -13.75 -33.04
C GLY A 5 -23.80 -12.36 -32.42
N ALA A 6 -24.39 -12.20 -31.24
CA ALA A 6 -24.16 -11.03 -30.41
C ALA A 6 -22.66 -10.97 -30.08
N LYS A 7 -21.92 -10.11 -30.80
CA LYS A 7 -20.60 -9.68 -30.37
C LYS A 7 -20.79 -9.00 -29.02
N PHE A 8 -20.49 -9.72 -27.94
CA PHE A 8 -20.22 -9.11 -26.65
C PHE A 8 -19.06 -8.14 -26.86
N CYS A 9 -19.39 -6.86 -26.95
CA CYS A 9 -18.42 -5.79 -26.91
C CYS A 9 -17.80 -5.86 -25.51
N LEU A 10 -16.61 -6.43 -25.39
CA LEU A 10 -15.79 -6.38 -24.19
C LEU A 10 -15.47 -4.89 -23.93
N SER A 11 -16.40 -4.22 -23.25
CA SER A 11 -16.12 -2.94 -22.62
C SER A 11 -14.91 -3.15 -21.72
N THR A 12 -13.82 -2.46 -22.02
CA THR A 12 -12.66 -2.33 -21.13
C THR A 12 -13.12 -1.51 -19.92
N SER A 13 -13.89 -2.15 -19.05
CA SER A 13 -14.46 -1.52 -17.87
C SER A 13 -13.31 -0.96 -17.02
N LYS A 14 -13.23 0.37 -16.93
CA LYS A 14 -12.18 1.08 -16.19
C LYS A 14 -12.12 0.55 -14.75
N LYS A 15 -10.99 -0.07 -14.39
CA LYS A 15 -10.73 -0.51 -13.02
C LYS A 15 -10.26 0.68 -12.18
N TYR A 16 -10.78 0.79 -10.97
CA TYR A 16 -10.37 1.78 -9.98
C TYR A 16 -9.24 1.19 -9.15
N PHE A 17 -8.16 1.95 -8.97
CA PHE A 17 -7.18 1.67 -7.93
C PHE A 17 -7.65 2.28 -6.62
N LEU A 18 -7.79 1.44 -5.59
CA LEU A 18 -8.39 1.77 -4.31
C LEU A 18 -7.49 1.32 -3.16
N PHE A 19 -7.65 1.97 -2.01
CA PHE A 19 -7.04 1.61 -0.73
C PHE A 19 -8.13 1.45 0.32
N ALA A 20 -8.13 0.33 1.04
CA ALA A 20 -9.01 0.09 2.17
C ALA A 20 -8.45 0.77 3.43
N GLY A 21 -8.81 2.03 3.66
CA GLY A 21 -8.10 2.89 4.62
C GLY A 21 -8.66 2.90 6.04
N ARG A 22 -9.94 2.56 6.22
CA ARG A 22 -10.61 2.69 7.51
C ARG A 22 -11.77 1.71 7.64
N ARG A 23 -11.98 1.17 8.83
CA ARG A 23 -13.18 0.40 9.20
C ARG A 23 -14.17 1.31 9.91
N ILE A 24 -15.46 1.13 9.63
CA ILE A 24 -16.56 1.85 10.28
C ILE A 24 -17.72 0.89 10.56
N ASN A 25 -18.55 1.22 11.55
CA ASN A 25 -19.89 0.66 11.66
C ASN A 25 -20.87 1.55 10.87
N TYR A 26 -21.52 0.98 9.86
CA TYR A 26 -22.50 1.68 9.03
C TYR A 26 -23.80 0.89 9.01
N ILE A 27 -24.84 1.45 9.63
CA ILE A 27 -26.18 0.84 9.72
C ILE A 27 -26.11 -0.58 10.32
N GLY A 28 -25.32 -0.76 11.38
CA GLY A 28 -25.16 -2.05 12.07
C GLY A 28 -24.17 -3.01 11.41
N GLU A 29 -23.72 -2.73 10.20
CA GLU A 29 -22.76 -3.56 9.48
C GLU A 29 -21.34 -2.99 9.53
N ILE A 30 -20.36 -3.88 9.63
CA ILE A 30 -18.95 -3.50 9.57
C ILE A 30 -18.56 -3.29 8.10
N CYS A 31 -18.19 -2.06 7.76
CA CYS A 31 -17.77 -1.66 6.42
C CYS A 31 -16.32 -1.18 6.40
N LEU A 32 -15.65 -1.39 5.27
CA LEU A 32 -14.40 -0.70 4.95
C LEU A 32 -14.68 0.49 4.04
N ILE A 33 -14.00 1.60 4.32
CA ILE A 33 -13.93 2.76 3.42
C ILE A 33 -12.81 2.51 2.41
N LEU A 34 -13.20 2.29 1.16
CA LEU A 34 -12.30 2.20 0.02
C LEU A 34 -12.17 3.59 -0.61
N ILE A 35 -10.95 4.14 -0.64
CA ILE A 35 -10.68 5.44 -1.25
C ILE A 35 -9.81 5.28 -2.50
N SER A 36 -10.13 6.02 -3.55
CA SER A 36 -9.19 6.22 -4.66
C SER A 36 -8.18 7.31 -4.28
N PRO A 37 -6.90 6.96 -4.05
CA PRO A 37 -5.95 7.90 -3.44
C PRO A 37 -5.76 9.21 -4.20
N HIS A 38 -5.84 9.18 -5.54
CA HIS A 38 -5.56 10.35 -6.37
C HIS A 38 -6.71 11.35 -6.49
N ASN A 39 -7.96 10.90 -6.37
CA ASN A 39 -9.13 11.76 -6.60
C ASN A 39 -10.07 11.83 -5.40
N GLY A 40 -9.74 11.17 -4.29
CA GLY A 40 -10.49 11.25 -3.05
C GLY A 40 -11.84 10.53 -3.07
N ARG A 41 -12.17 9.79 -4.13
CA ARG A 41 -13.47 9.13 -4.24
C ARG A 41 -13.59 7.98 -3.25
N HIS A 42 -14.61 8.04 -2.39
CA HIS A 42 -14.92 7.01 -1.41
C HIS A 42 -15.95 6.01 -1.92
N PHE A 43 -15.83 4.78 -1.43
CA PHE A 43 -16.82 3.72 -1.52
C PHE A 43 -16.90 3.02 -0.16
N TYR A 44 -18.10 2.66 0.23
CA TYR A 44 -18.36 1.94 1.47
C TYR A 44 -18.77 0.53 1.07
N VAL A 45 -18.03 -0.46 1.54
CA VAL A 45 -18.30 -1.87 1.21
C VAL A 45 -18.23 -2.67 2.49
N GLU A 46 -19.23 -3.50 2.72
CA GLU A 46 -19.24 -4.46 3.83
C GLU A 46 -17.95 -5.28 3.83
N GLU A 47 -17.31 -5.36 5.00
CA GLU A 47 -16.03 -6.04 5.13
C GLU A 47 -16.15 -7.52 4.79
N LYS A 48 -17.26 -8.16 5.16
CA LYS A 48 -17.54 -9.56 4.82
C LYS A 48 -17.47 -9.83 3.32
N LYS A 49 -18.03 -8.94 2.49
CA LYS A 49 -18.01 -9.05 1.02
C LYS A 49 -16.60 -8.91 0.44
N LEU A 50 -15.74 -8.14 1.09
CA LEU A 50 -14.35 -7.94 0.68
C LEU A 50 -13.47 -9.13 1.09
N ASN A 51 -13.73 -9.72 2.25
CA ASN A 51 -13.00 -10.88 2.76
C ASN A 51 -13.14 -12.10 1.83
N ASP A 52 -14.31 -12.30 1.20
CA ASP A 52 -14.51 -13.34 0.18
C ASP A 52 -13.57 -13.20 -1.03
N ALA A 53 -13.04 -11.99 -1.26
CA ALA A 53 -12.08 -11.67 -2.30
C ALA A 53 -10.66 -11.42 -1.74
N PHE A 54 -10.37 -11.84 -0.50
CA PHE A 54 -9.09 -11.64 0.18
C PHE A 54 -8.65 -10.17 0.28
N VAL A 55 -9.61 -9.24 0.34
CA VAL A 55 -9.37 -7.82 0.58
C VAL A 55 -9.68 -7.51 2.04
N TYR A 56 -8.72 -6.93 2.75
CA TYR A 56 -8.82 -6.59 4.17
C TYR A 56 -8.52 -5.10 4.40
N LEU A 57 -8.70 -4.62 5.63
CA LEU A 57 -8.21 -3.30 6.03
C LEU A 57 -6.71 -3.18 5.75
N GLY A 58 -6.31 -2.10 5.06
CA GLY A 58 -4.94 -1.89 4.61
C GLY A 58 -4.61 -2.46 3.22
N SER A 59 -5.51 -3.23 2.61
CA SER A 59 -5.29 -3.73 1.25
C SER A 59 -5.37 -2.61 0.22
N PHE A 60 -4.46 -2.65 -0.75
CA PHE A 60 -4.68 -2.04 -2.05
C PHE A 60 -5.43 -3.01 -2.95
N LEU A 61 -6.29 -2.50 -3.81
CA LEU A 61 -7.07 -3.34 -4.70
C LEU A 61 -7.41 -2.63 -6.01
N ARG A 62 -7.79 -3.43 -7.00
CA ARG A 62 -8.51 -2.99 -8.19
C ARG A 62 -9.96 -3.45 -8.11
N ALA A 63 -10.88 -2.61 -8.57
CA ALA A 63 -12.29 -2.98 -8.66
C ALA A 63 -12.94 -2.38 -9.90
N LYS A 64 -13.91 -3.08 -10.47
CA LYS A 64 -14.82 -2.54 -11.50
C LYS A 64 -15.99 -1.83 -10.82
N ARG A 65 -16.68 -0.99 -11.60
CA ARG A 65 -17.81 -0.20 -11.12
C ARG A 65 -18.96 -0.30 -12.10
N THR A 66 -20.16 -0.61 -11.59
CA THR A 66 -21.38 -0.62 -12.39
C THR A 66 -21.83 0.82 -12.72
N THR A 67 -22.77 0.96 -13.64
CA THR A 67 -23.43 2.25 -13.94
C THR A 67 -24.12 2.83 -12.70
N ARG A 68 -24.65 1.98 -11.82
CA ARG A 68 -25.24 2.33 -10.50
C ARG A 68 -24.21 2.63 -9.41
N ARG A 69 -22.92 2.79 -9.76
CA ARG A 69 -21.82 3.13 -8.86
C ARG A 69 -21.47 2.07 -7.81
N VAL A 70 -21.92 0.83 -7.98
CA VAL A 70 -21.59 -0.30 -7.10
C VAL A 70 -20.27 -0.93 -7.55
N LEU A 71 -19.38 -1.21 -6.59
CA LEU A 71 -18.13 -1.92 -6.86
C LEU A 71 -18.33 -3.43 -6.94
N TYR A 72 -17.57 -4.08 -7.82
CA TYR A 72 -17.52 -5.53 -8.01
C TYR A 72 -16.16 -5.93 -8.61
N ASP A 73 -15.91 -7.25 -8.71
CA ASP A 73 -14.66 -7.79 -9.27
C ASP A 73 -13.44 -7.25 -8.51
N PHE A 74 -13.42 -7.51 -7.20
CA PHE A 74 -12.36 -7.06 -6.30
C PHE A 74 -11.12 -7.91 -6.50
N GLU A 75 -10.04 -7.26 -6.91
CA GLU A 75 -8.74 -7.87 -7.14
C GLU A 75 -7.76 -7.28 -6.12
N PRO A 76 -7.44 -8.00 -5.02
CA PRO A 76 -6.41 -7.54 -4.10
C PRO A 76 -5.10 -7.41 -4.86
N LEU A 77 -4.35 -6.37 -4.53
CA LEU A 77 -2.99 -6.23 -4.99
C LEU A 77 -2.11 -6.69 -3.83
N ASP A 78 -1.24 -7.65 -4.09
CA ASP A 78 -0.06 -7.84 -3.24
C ASP A 78 0.57 -6.47 -3.12
N SER A 79 0.50 -5.89 -1.91
CA SER A 79 0.80 -4.48 -1.64
C SER A 79 1.95 -4.07 -2.55
N PRO A 80 1.78 -3.06 -3.43
CA PRO A 80 2.85 -2.67 -4.33
C PRO A 80 4.12 -2.59 -3.49
N LYS A 81 5.21 -3.28 -3.84
CA LYS A 81 6.44 -3.37 -3.02
C LYS A 81 6.93 -2.02 -2.43
N LYS A 82 6.41 -0.93 -2.98
CA LYS A 82 6.55 0.47 -2.60
C LYS A 82 5.79 0.91 -1.33
N PHE A 83 4.72 0.25 -0.92
CA PHE A 83 3.87 0.69 0.19
C PHE A 83 3.98 -0.26 1.37
N GLN A 84 4.47 0.27 2.48
CA GLN A 84 4.39 -0.38 3.77
C GLN A 84 3.11 0.10 4.45
N VAL A 85 2.33 -0.85 4.96
CA VAL A 85 1.04 -0.59 5.61
C VAL A 85 1.08 -1.18 7.00
N GLU A 86 0.72 -0.37 8.00
CA GLU A 86 0.50 -0.80 9.36
C GLU A 86 -0.98 -0.64 9.70
N VAL A 87 -1.59 -1.66 10.30
CA VAL A 87 -2.98 -1.58 10.75
C VAL A 87 -2.98 -1.43 12.25
N LYS A 88 -3.67 -0.40 12.74
CA LYS A 88 -3.90 -0.19 14.17
C LYS A 88 -5.38 0.08 14.37
N ASP A 89 -6.01 -0.81 15.15
CA ASP A 89 -7.45 -0.79 15.42
C ASP A 89 -8.26 -0.79 14.09
N ASP A 90 -9.03 0.27 13.87
CA ASP A 90 -9.91 0.44 12.71
C ASP A 90 -9.30 1.33 11.61
N VAL A 91 -7.99 1.56 11.64
CA VAL A 91 -7.30 2.47 10.72
C VAL A 91 -6.07 1.80 10.11
N ALA A 92 -5.93 1.93 8.79
CA ALA A 92 -4.72 1.56 8.08
C ALA A 92 -3.84 2.79 7.83
N PHE A 93 -2.56 2.66 8.18
CA PHE A 93 -1.53 3.67 8.08
C PHE A 93 -0.55 3.30 6.96
N LEU A 94 -0.36 4.21 6.01
CA LEU A 94 0.67 4.12 5.00
C LEU A 94 1.94 4.77 5.57
N VAL A 95 2.97 3.96 5.79
CA VAL A 95 4.22 4.42 6.40
C VAL A 95 5.29 4.65 5.35
N ASN A 96 6.32 5.42 5.70
CA ASN A 96 7.49 5.66 4.87
C ASN A 96 7.15 6.29 3.51
N LEU A 97 6.22 7.26 3.51
CA LEU A 97 5.88 8.04 2.33
C LEU A 97 6.77 9.27 2.23
N GLU A 98 7.39 9.48 1.08
CA GLU A 98 8.05 10.75 0.77
C GLU A 98 7.00 11.78 0.33
N ALA A 99 7.08 12.98 0.90
CA ALA A 99 6.20 14.10 0.56
C ALA A 99 6.89 15.44 0.76
N THR A 100 6.45 16.44 -0.01
CA THR A 100 6.91 17.83 0.16
C THR A 100 5.86 18.61 0.94
N LEU A 101 6.24 19.23 2.04
CA LEU A 101 5.38 20.11 2.83
C LEU A 101 5.34 21.51 2.21
N GLU A 102 4.13 21.99 1.97
CA GLU A 102 3.83 23.27 1.34
C GLU A 102 2.79 24.01 2.19
N ASP A 103 2.77 25.35 2.11
CA ASP A 103 1.67 26.16 2.61
C ASP A 103 0.73 26.47 1.42
N VAL A 104 -0.52 26.04 1.53
CA VAL A 104 -1.56 26.28 0.54
C VAL A 104 -2.72 26.99 1.21
N ASP A 105 -2.89 28.28 0.93
CA ASP A 105 -3.93 29.15 1.48
C ASP A 105 -3.96 29.22 3.02
N GLY A 106 -2.79 29.17 3.66
CA GLY A 106 -2.64 29.17 5.11
C GLY A 106 -2.86 27.80 5.75
N VAL A 107 -2.87 26.74 4.94
CA VAL A 107 -3.00 25.35 5.37
C VAL A 107 -1.73 24.58 5.01
N LYS A 108 -1.08 23.99 6.02
CA LYS A 108 0.09 23.13 5.82
C LYS A 108 -0.35 21.79 5.24
N LEU A 109 0.11 21.47 4.03
CA LEU A 109 -0.22 20.23 3.34
C LEU A 109 1.04 19.54 2.83
N PHE A 110 1.12 18.24 3.07
CA PHE A 110 2.09 17.39 2.39
C PHE A 110 1.56 17.03 0.99
N HIS A 111 2.33 17.32 -0.05
CA HIS A 111 2.08 16.81 -1.39
C HIS A 111 2.82 15.48 -1.57
N CYS A 112 2.05 14.39 -1.64
CA CYS A 112 2.54 13.03 -1.80
C CYS A 112 2.10 12.48 -3.17
N LYS A 113 3.03 11.94 -3.96
CA LYS A 113 2.74 11.39 -5.29
C LYS A 113 1.65 10.31 -5.28
N THR A 114 1.55 9.53 -4.20
CA THR A 114 0.58 8.43 -4.07
C THR A 114 -0.79 8.92 -3.63
N LEU A 115 -0.84 9.81 -2.65
CA LEU A 115 -2.08 10.21 -1.96
C LEU A 115 -2.62 11.56 -2.42
N GLY A 116 -1.89 12.28 -3.26
CA GLY A 116 -2.15 13.70 -3.51
C GLY A 116 -1.82 14.52 -2.27
N TYR A 117 -2.72 15.44 -1.91
CA TYR A 117 -2.52 16.28 -0.73
C TYR A 117 -2.97 15.56 0.55
N VAL A 118 -2.12 15.68 1.58
CA VAL A 118 -2.29 15.09 2.89
C VAL A 118 -2.19 16.20 3.93
N PHE A 119 -3.15 16.29 4.82
CA PHE A 119 -3.23 17.33 5.84
C PHE A 119 -2.11 17.18 6.88
N CYS A 120 -1.41 18.26 7.19
CA CYS A 120 -0.40 18.30 8.25
C CYS A 120 -0.94 19.09 9.45
N LYS A 121 -0.96 18.47 10.63
CA LYS A 121 -1.31 19.16 11.90
C LYS A 121 -0.11 19.74 12.62
N GLU A 122 1.08 19.34 12.22
CA GLU A 122 2.32 19.69 12.91
C GLU A 122 2.84 21.03 12.42
N ASP A 123 3.41 21.80 13.35
CA ASP A 123 4.10 23.03 13.00
C ASP A 123 5.50 22.73 12.47
N LEU A 124 5.56 22.38 11.17
CA LEU A 124 6.78 22.01 10.48
C LEU A 124 7.19 23.08 9.47
N LEU A 125 8.50 23.17 9.20
CA LEU A 125 9.03 24.00 8.12
C LEU A 125 8.76 23.35 6.75
N PRO A 126 8.47 24.15 5.71
CA PRO A 126 8.34 23.66 4.34
C PRO A 126 9.57 22.87 3.87
N GLY A 127 9.37 21.91 2.97
CA GLY A 127 10.45 21.07 2.43
C GLY A 127 10.10 19.59 2.38
N ASN A 128 11.09 18.74 2.11
CA ASN A 128 10.88 17.30 1.96
C ASN A 128 10.85 16.59 3.31
N HIS A 129 9.85 15.71 3.49
CA HIS A 129 9.64 14.93 4.70
C HIS A 129 9.30 13.49 4.36
N TRP A 130 9.66 12.60 5.29
CA TRP A 130 9.06 11.28 5.37
C TRP A 130 7.85 11.37 6.28
N ILE A 131 6.74 10.77 5.88
CA ILE A 131 5.49 10.82 6.62
C ILE A 131 4.86 9.44 6.76
N THR A 132 4.06 9.30 7.80
CA THR A 132 3.01 8.29 7.89
C THR A 132 1.67 8.97 7.67
N ALA A 133 0.81 8.38 6.83
CA ALA A 133 -0.48 8.95 6.48
C ALA A 133 -1.61 7.94 6.67
N HIS A 134 -2.80 8.42 7.01
CA HIS A 134 -4.00 7.60 7.17
C HIS A 134 -5.26 8.33 6.70
N LEU A 135 -6.30 7.57 6.37
CA LEU A 135 -7.59 8.11 5.94
C LEU A 135 -8.33 8.73 7.14
N MET A 136 -8.69 10.01 7.04
CA MET A 136 -9.45 10.71 8.07
C MET A 136 -10.91 10.21 8.11
N SER A 137 -11.56 10.32 9.28
CA SER A 137 -13.00 10.05 9.42
C SER A 137 -13.84 11.10 8.70
N GLN A 138 -13.34 12.33 8.64
CA GLN A 138 -13.94 13.45 7.95
C GLN A 138 -12.88 14.16 7.11
N SER A 139 -13.24 14.47 5.86
CA SER A 139 -12.36 15.24 4.98
C SER A 139 -12.30 16.71 5.40
N VAL A 140 -11.17 17.36 5.15
CA VAL A 140 -11.01 18.81 5.32
C VAL A 140 -11.19 19.48 3.97
N VAL A 141 -11.91 20.61 3.92
CA VAL A 141 -12.06 21.42 2.71
C VAL A 141 -11.26 22.70 2.89
N THR A 142 -10.32 22.97 2.00
CA THR A 142 -9.55 24.22 1.97
C THR A 142 -10.43 25.37 1.48
N LYS A 143 -9.97 26.62 1.69
CA LYS A 143 -10.68 27.83 1.23
C LYS A 143 -10.93 27.83 -0.29
N ASN A 144 -10.03 27.24 -1.08
CA ASN A 144 -10.17 27.11 -2.53
C ASN A 144 -11.03 25.91 -2.98
N GLY A 145 -11.70 25.21 -2.04
CA GLY A 145 -12.62 24.11 -2.35
C GLY A 145 -11.96 22.74 -2.55
N LYS A 146 -10.65 22.61 -2.30
CA LYS A 146 -9.95 21.32 -2.38
C LYS A 146 -10.32 20.45 -1.18
N VAL A 147 -10.68 19.20 -1.46
CA VAL A 147 -11.01 18.21 -0.44
C VAL A 147 -9.79 17.36 -0.11
N ILE A 148 -9.41 17.32 1.16
CA ILE A 148 -8.27 16.60 1.70
C ILE A 148 -8.79 15.41 2.51
N HIS A 149 -8.35 14.21 2.17
CA HIS A 149 -8.90 12.97 2.73
C HIS A 149 -7.95 12.30 3.73
N PHE A 150 -6.66 12.56 3.61
CA PHE A 150 -5.63 11.94 4.44
C PHE A 150 -5.04 12.94 5.43
N GLU A 151 -4.69 12.47 6.61
CA GLU A 151 -3.86 13.18 7.58
C GLU A 151 -2.50 12.49 7.65
N GLY A 152 -1.44 13.30 7.72
CA GLY A 152 -0.06 12.86 7.76
C GLY A 152 0.69 13.45 8.95
N LYS A 153 1.67 12.69 9.44
CA LYS A 153 2.63 13.13 10.45
C LYS A 153 4.04 12.79 9.99
N ARG A 154 5.00 13.65 10.32
CA ARG A 154 6.42 13.42 10.04
C ARG A 154 6.90 12.18 10.76
N THR A 155 7.69 11.37 10.07
CA THR A 155 8.44 10.25 10.62
C THR A 155 9.93 10.40 10.35
N ALA A 156 10.74 9.60 11.03
CA ALA A 156 12.13 9.44 10.67
C ALA A 156 12.24 8.88 9.24
N ALA A 157 13.34 9.20 8.56
CA ALA A 157 13.65 8.57 7.29
C ALA A 157 13.80 7.04 7.49
N PRO A 158 13.33 6.21 6.54
CA PRO A 158 13.55 4.77 6.62
C PRO A 158 15.05 4.49 6.72
N GLN A 159 15.46 3.73 7.73
CA GLN A 159 16.82 3.19 7.73
C GLN A 159 16.90 2.21 6.54
N LYS A 160 17.92 2.36 5.68
CA LYS A 160 18.18 1.37 4.63
C LYS A 160 18.23 -0.02 5.28
N PRO A 161 17.62 -1.06 4.71
CA PRO A 161 17.79 -2.40 5.24
C PRO A 161 19.29 -2.73 5.27
N PRO A 162 19.80 -3.41 6.32
CA PRO A 162 21.23 -3.69 6.50
C PRO A 162 21.88 -4.46 5.34
N HIS A 163 21.10 -4.96 4.38
CA HIS A 163 21.58 -5.68 3.20
C HIS A 163 22.24 -4.83 2.10
N GLN A 164 22.35 -3.50 2.25
CA GLN A 164 23.15 -2.67 1.33
C GLN A 164 24.56 -2.31 1.83
N LEU A 165 25.00 -2.82 3.00
CA LEU A 165 26.40 -2.64 3.43
C LEU A 165 27.36 -3.74 2.95
N MET A 166 26.88 -4.84 2.35
CA MET A 166 27.73 -5.92 1.83
C MET A 166 28.03 -5.85 0.33
N SER A 167 27.72 -4.75 -0.37
CA SER A 167 28.02 -4.59 -1.80
C SER A 167 29.26 -3.75 -2.10
N LYS A 168 30.16 -3.57 -1.12
CA LYS A 168 31.53 -3.08 -1.34
C LYS A 168 32.53 -4.15 -0.89
N PHE A 169 32.52 -5.26 -1.60
CA PHE A 169 33.67 -6.17 -1.65
C PHE A 169 34.08 -6.21 -3.12
N ASP A 170 35.03 -5.35 -3.50
CA ASP A 170 35.78 -5.50 -4.74
C ASP A 170 36.67 -6.73 -4.59
N PRO A 171 36.49 -7.81 -5.38
CA PRO A 171 37.37 -8.96 -5.33
C PRO A 171 38.56 -8.70 -6.27
N ASP A 172 39.32 -7.64 -6.03
CA ASP A 172 40.57 -7.37 -6.74
C ASP A 172 41.55 -6.60 -5.85
N GLU A 173 41.91 -7.20 -4.72
CA GLU A 173 43.20 -6.93 -4.12
C GLU A 173 43.75 -8.21 -3.49
N LYS A 174 44.72 -8.80 -4.21
CA LYS A 174 45.63 -9.83 -3.68
C LYS A 174 46.26 -9.29 -2.39
N TYR A 175 45.90 -9.83 -1.24
CA TYR A 175 46.90 -10.15 -0.22
C TYR A 175 46.45 -11.39 0.56
N ALA A 176 47.27 -12.42 0.42
CA ALA A 176 47.21 -13.61 1.22
C ALA A 176 47.46 -13.25 2.68
N ASP A 177 46.62 -13.74 3.58
CA ASP A 177 47.14 -14.26 4.84
C ASP A 177 46.25 -15.33 5.46
N LYS A 178 46.96 -16.23 6.14
CA LYS A 178 46.56 -17.58 6.50
C LYS A 178 45.52 -17.58 7.62
N VAL A 179 44.41 -18.29 7.42
CA VAL A 179 43.67 -18.92 8.52
C VAL A 179 43.42 -20.38 8.16
N LYS A 180 44.27 -21.26 8.70
CA LYS A 180 44.03 -22.71 8.79
C LYS A 180 42.92 -22.94 9.82
N ILE A 181 41.77 -23.45 9.41
CA ILE A 181 40.90 -24.24 10.29
C ILE A 181 40.47 -25.48 9.52
N GLY A 182 40.73 -26.64 10.15
CA GLY A 182 40.82 -27.95 9.53
C GLY A 182 39.50 -28.53 9.02
N TRP A 183 39.64 -29.30 7.96
CA TRP A 183 38.66 -30.26 7.47
C TRP A 183 38.61 -31.45 8.42
N LEU A 184 37.43 -31.78 8.95
CA LEU A 184 37.12 -33.13 9.37
C LEU A 184 35.95 -33.64 8.54
N ASN A 185 36.27 -34.58 7.66
CA ASN A 185 35.34 -35.31 6.80
C ASN A 185 34.35 -36.15 7.64
N ALA A 186 33.08 -36.14 7.25
CA ALA A 186 32.15 -37.24 7.55
C ALA A 186 31.85 -38.00 6.24
N PRO A 187 32.08 -39.33 6.18
CA PRO A 187 31.99 -40.10 4.95
C PRO A 187 30.54 -40.36 4.48
N ARG A 188 30.38 -40.37 3.15
CA ARG A 188 29.19 -40.83 2.45
C ARG A 188 29.10 -42.36 2.45
N GLY A 189 27.92 -42.88 2.83
CA GLY A 189 27.27 -44.01 2.18
C GLY A 189 27.17 -45.33 2.98
N ALA A 190 25.95 -45.85 3.15
CA ALA A 190 25.52 -47.20 2.74
C ALA A 190 24.13 -47.59 3.28
N GLY A 191 23.29 -48.21 2.42
CA GLY A 191 22.19 -49.13 2.76
C GLY A 191 20.80 -48.52 3.00
N LYS A 192 19.82 -48.71 2.09
CA LYS A 192 18.78 -49.79 2.09
C LYS A 192 17.95 -49.79 3.39
N GLU A 193 16.62 -49.74 3.42
CA GLU A 193 15.64 -50.46 2.61
C GLU A 193 14.23 -49.87 2.89
N PHE A 194 13.36 -49.86 1.89
CA PHE A 194 11.93 -49.62 2.05
C PHE A 194 11.25 -50.88 2.62
N LYS A 195 10.37 -50.72 3.61
CA LYS A 195 9.22 -51.62 3.78
C LYS A 195 7.95 -50.81 3.99
N LYS A 196 6.90 -51.40 3.43
CA LYS A 196 5.56 -50.91 3.16
C LYS A 196 4.72 -50.77 4.42
#